data_AF-A0A1B1Z8M8-F1
#
_entry.id   AF-A0A1B1Z8M8-F1
#
_cell.length_a   1.000
_cell.length_b   1.000
_cell.length_c   1.000
_cell.angle_alpha   90.00
_cell.angle_beta   90.00
_cell.angle_gamma   90.00
#
_symmetry.space_group_name_H-M   'P 1'
#
loop_
_entity.id
_entity.type
_entity.pdbx_description
1 polymer ?
#
loop_
_entity_poly.entity_id
_entity_poly.type
_entity_poly.pdbx_seq_one_letter_code
_entity_poly.pdbx_strand_id
1 'polypeptide(L)'
;MVKKLGAWILSLLTVLTLLPGQVNAGERENLVTTAKKYIGIKYTYGGTSPSTGFDCSGFTSYVYKQHGLSLPRTTSDQYNGGTSVKKADLETGDLVFFTTYKAGASHTGIYVGSGKFIHASSSKGITISSIDDPYYWGSRYLGARRYLAEEEKVATLAVLPKGQYHDVPAGHWAYSPITNLSKQGVMNGYEYSQFKPTQSVTRAEAAAMVANALDIDAPSNYSNFKDVSTSYWAVGSINAVKEAGIIAGYPDGTFKPNKEMTREEIAALIEKTFVLTNKGTEKSFADVKEGYWAYDSIQRLSENNIASGFTDNTYRPLNETSRAEFSAFLYRAITTLAVK
;
A
#
# COMPACT_ATOMS: atom_id res chain seq x y z
N MET A 1 -34.20 -26.99 -34.01
CA MET A 1 -33.43 -27.50 -35.17
C MET A 1 -31.96 -27.36 -34.83
N VAL A 2 -31.22 -28.48 -34.80
CA VAL A 2 -29.79 -28.55 -34.49
C VAL A 2 -28.94 -28.20 -35.72
N LYS A 3 -27.84 -27.43 -35.52
CA LYS A 3 -26.48 -27.55 -36.14
C LYS A 3 -25.70 -26.25 -35.81
N LYS A 4 -24.80 -26.21 -34.82
CA LYS A 4 -23.38 -26.66 -34.72
C LYS A 4 -22.35 -25.84 -35.53
N LEU A 5 -21.29 -25.47 -34.79
CA LEU A 5 -19.85 -25.31 -35.13
C LEU A 5 -19.30 -23.92 -35.50
N GLY A 6 -18.51 -23.37 -34.58
CA GLY A 6 -17.05 -23.25 -34.78
C GLY A 6 -16.46 -21.84 -34.91
N ALA A 7 -15.77 -21.38 -33.85
CA ALA A 7 -14.49 -20.66 -33.95
C ALA A 7 -13.88 -20.53 -32.54
N TRP A 8 -12.95 -21.42 -32.21
CA TRP A 8 -12.02 -21.21 -31.10
C TRP A 8 -10.92 -20.27 -31.61
N ILE A 9 -11.00 -18.99 -31.25
CA ILE A 9 -9.85 -18.09 -31.39
C ILE A 9 -8.93 -18.40 -30.21
N LEU A 10 -7.86 -19.16 -30.50
CA LEU A 10 -6.68 -19.18 -29.66
C LEU A 10 -6.15 -17.74 -29.63
N SER A 11 -6.49 -16.97 -28.59
CA SER A 11 -5.74 -15.77 -28.28
C SER A 11 -4.34 -16.24 -27.86
N LEU A 12 -3.35 -15.92 -28.69
CA LEU A 12 -1.95 -16.05 -28.34
C LEU A 12 -1.75 -15.15 -27.11
N LEU A 13 -1.83 -15.73 -25.91
CA LEU A 13 -1.36 -15.08 -24.70
C LEU A 13 0.15 -14.96 -24.88
N THR A 14 0.62 -13.81 -25.34
CA THR A 14 2.00 -13.41 -25.07
C THR A 14 2.11 -13.34 -23.57
N VAL A 15 2.56 -14.43 -22.96
CA VAL A 15 3.07 -14.43 -21.60
C VAL A 15 4.28 -13.52 -21.67
N LEU A 16 4.07 -12.24 -21.36
CA LEU A 16 5.14 -11.33 -21.03
C LEU A 16 5.74 -11.91 -19.74
N THR A 17 6.79 -12.70 -19.89
CA THR A 17 7.60 -13.14 -18.77
C THR A 17 8.19 -11.88 -18.16
N LEU A 18 7.55 -11.37 -17.10
CA LEU A 18 8.15 -10.36 -16.25
C LEU A 18 9.45 -10.95 -15.73
N LEU A 19 10.56 -10.46 -16.29
CA LEU A 19 11.87 -10.77 -15.76
C LEU A 19 11.89 -10.35 -14.28
N PRO A 20 12.52 -11.14 -13.38
CA PRO A 20 12.52 -10.88 -11.94
C PRO A 20 13.09 -9.53 -11.47
N GLY A 21 13.53 -8.63 -12.37
CA GLY A 21 14.02 -7.29 -12.04
C GLY A 21 13.02 -6.12 -12.22
N GLN A 22 11.83 -6.34 -12.77
CA GLN A 22 10.86 -5.23 -13.00
C GLN A 22 10.10 -4.80 -11.73
N VAL A 23 10.08 -5.65 -10.71
CA VAL A 23 9.18 -5.53 -9.55
C VAL A 23 9.88 -4.80 -8.38
N ASN A 24 11.16 -5.11 -8.13
CA ASN A 24 12.03 -4.37 -7.19
C ASN A 24 12.30 -2.92 -7.64
N ALA A 25 12.26 -2.65 -8.96
CA ALA A 25 12.24 -1.28 -9.47
C ALA A 25 11.05 -0.49 -8.90
N GLY A 26 9.88 -1.12 -8.75
CA GLY A 26 8.67 -0.52 -8.19
C GLY A 26 8.81 -0.14 -6.70
N GLU A 27 9.33 -1.02 -5.83
CA GLU A 27 9.54 -0.68 -4.40
C GLU A 27 10.59 0.42 -4.22
N ARG A 28 11.69 0.36 -4.98
CA ARG A 28 12.76 1.38 -4.98
C ARG A 28 12.26 2.72 -5.50
N GLU A 29 11.49 2.72 -6.58
CA GLU A 29 10.87 3.91 -7.14
C GLU A 29 9.80 4.48 -6.20
N ASN A 30 9.02 3.64 -5.52
CA ASN A 30 8.06 4.04 -4.50
C ASN A 30 8.76 4.68 -3.29
N LEU A 31 9.89 4.12 -2.85
CA LEU A 31 10.72 4.70 -1.78
C LEU A 31 11.22 6.09 -2.14
N VAL A 32 11.80 6.23 -3.33
CA VAL A 32 12.29 7.53 -3.82
C VAL A 32 11.16 8.51 -4.10
N THR A 33 10.00 8.05 -4.58
CA THR A 33 8.81 8.86 -4.75
C THR A 33 8.31 9.40 -3.42
N THR A 34 8.29 8.58 -2.36
CA THR A 34 8.00 9.03 -1.00
C THR A 34 9.03 10.06 -0.52
N ALA A 35 10.33 9.82 -0.73
CA ALA A 35 11.39 10.76 -0.35
C ALA A 35 11.18 12.15 -1.00
N LYS A 36 10.83 12.18 -2.29
CA LYS A 36 10.63 13.41 -3.07
C LYS A 36 9.47 14.28 -2.54
N LYS A 37 8.48 13.71 -1.84
CA LYS A 37 7.37 14.48 -1.23
C LYS A 37 7.83 15.49 -0.19
N TYR A 38 9.02 15.30 0.37
CA TYR A 38 9.54 16.12 1.46
C TYR A 38 10.53 17.20 0.99
N ILE A 39 10.77 17.34 -0.32
CA ILE A 39 11.64 18.38 -0.87
C ILE A 39 11.23 19.76 -0.34
N GLY A 40 12.21 20.54 0.09
CA GLY A 40 12.02 21.87 0.66
C GLY A 40 11.78 21.91 2.17
N ILE A 41 11.49 20.78 2.83
CA ILE A 41 11.37 20.76 4.30
C ILE A 41 12.71 21.13 4.93
N LYS A 42 12.68 22.06 5.89
CA LYS A 42 13.87 22.62 6.52
C LYS A 42 14.73 21.56 7.21
N TYR A 43 16.03 21.83 7.24
CA TYR A 43 16.95 21.08 8.08
C TYR A 43 16.80 21.47 9.55
N THR A 44 16.77 20.48 10.43
CA THR A 44 16.77 20.65 11.88
C THR A 44 17.68 19.60 12.49
N TYR A 45 18.72 20.01 13.21
CA TYR A 45 19.62 19.08 13.91
C TYR A 45 18.82 18.22 14.90
N GLY A 46 18.94 16.89 14.81
CA GLY A 46 18.14 15.98 15.62
C GLY A 46 16.72 15.76 15.11
N GLY A 47 16.27 16.47 14.07
CA GLY A 47 14.91 16.42 13.54
C GLY A 47 14.55 15.11 12.84
N THR A 48 13.32 14.63 13.06
CA THR A 48 12.83 13.33 12.57
C THR A 48 11.40 13.41 12.00
N SER A 49 10.85 14.60 11.77
CA SER A 49 9.48 14.74 11.27
C SER A 49 9.30 15.91 10.30
N PRO A 50 8.31 15.86 9.39
CA PRO A 50 8.01 16.97 8.50
C PRO A 50 7.69 18.28 9.22
N SER A 51 7.03 18.20 10.38
CA SER A 51 6.60 19.37 11.16
C SER A 51 7.74 20.09 11.88
N THR A 52 8.75 19.34 12.31
CA THR A 52 9.91 19.89 13.04
C THR A 52 11.11 20.13 12.15
N GLY A 53 11.13 19.53 10.95
CA GLY A 53 12.27 19.47 10.06
C GLY A 53 13.09 18.19 10.27
N PHE A 54 14.09 17.99 9.42
CA PHE A 54 14.89 16.76 9.42
C PHE A 54 16.38 17.03 9.53
N ASP A 55 17.11 16.16 10.21
CA ASP A 55 18.53 15.94 9.87
C ASP A 55 18.67 14.78 8.88
N CYS A 56 19.89 14.51 8.41
CA CYS A 56 20.14 13.53 7.36
C CYS A 56 19.66 12.12 7.70
N SER A 57 19.99 11.62 8.90
CA SER A 57 19.62 10.27 9.34
C SER A 57 18.17 10.19 9.83
N GLY A 58 17.61 11.28 10.35
CA GLY A 58 16.20 11.42 10.66
C GLY A 58 15.33 11.40 9.41
N PHE A 59 15.78 12.01 8.31
CA PHE A 59 15.10 11.96 7.02
C PHE A 59 15.08 10.55 6.43
N THR A 60 16.25 9.90 6.34
CA THR A 60 16.35 8.53 5.78
C THR A 60 15.51 7.54 6.60
N SER A 61 15.63 7.56 7.93
CA SER A 61 14.84 6.68 8.81
C SER A 61 13.33 6.92 8.70
N TYR A 62 12.90 8.18 8.58
CA TYR A 62 11.49 8.51 8.40
C TYR A 62 10.93 8.01 7.06
N VAL A 63 11.67 8.15 5.96
CA VAL A 63 11.26 7.63 4.65
C VAL A 63 11.19 6.11 4.68
N TYR A 64 12.24 5.45 5.14
CA TYR A 64 12.32 3.98 5.18
C TYR A 64 11.24 3.36 6.09
N LYS A 65 10.91 4.00 7.21
CA LYS A 65 9.85 3.54 8.12
C LYS A 65 8.48 3.48 7.45
N GLN A 66 8.18 4.38 6.51
CA GLN A 66 6.93 4.36 5.74
C GLN A 66 6.84 3.17 4.77
N HIS A 67 7.98 2.54 4.48
CA HIS A 67 8.09 1.33 3.67
C HIS A 67 8.36 0.08 4.53
N GLY A 68 8.06 0.15 5.84
CA GLY A 68 8.21 -0.98 6.76
C GLY A 68 9.64 -1.30 7.17
N LEU A 69 10.62 -0.46 6.84
CA LEU A 69 12.03 -0.68 7.15
C LEU A 69 12.49 0.20 8.31
N SER A 70 13.03 -0.44 9.35
CA SER A 70 13.56 0.28 10.51
C SER A 70 15.05 0.54 10.34
N LEU A 71 15.41 1.82 10.24
CA LEU A 71 16.81 2.26 10.24
C LEU A 71 17.24 2.75 11.63
N PRO A 72 18.50 2.54 12.02
CA PRO A 72 19.09 3.21 13.18
C PRO A 72 18.96 4.73 13.10
N ARG A 73 18.89 5.41 14.25
CA ARG A 73 18.71 6.86 14.30
C ARG A 73 19.93 7.64 13.83
N THR A 74 21.15 7.13 14.02
CA THR A 74 22.37 7.88 13.73
C THR A 74 22.94 7.54 12.37
N THR A 75 23.59 8.52 11.72
CA THR A 75 24.26 8.31 10.43
C THR A 75 25.36 7.24 10.49
N SER A 76 26.08 7.17 11.62
CA SER A 76 27.15 6.20 11.80
C SER A 76 26.61 4.77 11.95
N ASP A 77 25.50 4.58 12.69
CA ASP A 77 24.86 3.27 12.81
C ASP A 77 24.20 2.83 11.49
N GLN A 78 23.62 3.79 10.74
CA GLN A 78 23.13 3.53 9.39
C GLN A 78 24.26 3.15 8.41
N TYR A 79 25.48 3.61 8.65
CA TYR A 79 26.63 3.19 7.87
C TYR A 79 27.23 1.86 8.34
N ASN A 80 27.04 1.49 9.60
CA ASN A 80 27.54 0.22 10.13
C ASN A 80 26.55 -0.94 9.94
N GLY A 81 25.29 -0.65 9.63
CA GLY A 81 24.29 -1.64 9.23
C GLY A 81 24.16 -1.77 7.70
N GLY A 82 23.13 -2.51 7.27
CA GLY A 82 22.86 -2.78 5.85
C GLY A 82 23.95 -3.61 5.16
N THR A 83 23.73 -3.92 3.89
CA THR A 83 24.75 -4.58 3.04
C THR A 83 25.62 -3.53 2.36
N SER A 84 26.93 -3.76 2.26
CA SER A 84 27.85 -2.86 1.58
C SER A 84 27.61 -2.85 0.07
N VAL A 85 27.47 -1.67 -0.54
CA VAL A 85 27.31 -1.51 -1.99
C VAL A 85 28.48 -0.72 -2.56
N LYS A 86 29.06 -1.20 -3.67
CA LYS A 86 30.08 -0.44 -4.40
C LYS A 86 29.42 0.69 -5.17
N LYS A 87 30.12 1.81 -5.35
CA LYS A 87 29.58 2.98 -6.06
C LYS A 87 29.05 2.66 -7.47
N ALA A 88 29.69 1.73 -8.17
CA ALA A 88 29.28 1.29 -9.51
C ALA A 88 27.99 0.45 -9.52
N ASP A 89 27.65 -0.17 -8.39
CA ASP A 89 26.51 -1.07 -8.22
C ASP A 89 25.34 -0.36 -7.51
N LEU A 90 25.38 0.97 -7.47
CA LEU A 90 24.36 1.80 -6.84
C LEU A 90 23.05 1.69 -7.59
N GLU A 91 22.01 1.38 -6.82
CA GLU A 91 20.65 1.28 -7.31
C GLU A 91 19.74 2.22 -6.51
N THR A 92 18.69 2.72 -7.16
CA THR A 92 17.69 3.58 -6.54
C THR A 92 17.25 3.00 -5.19
N GLY A 93 17.19 3.85 -4.17
CA GLY A 93 16.88 3.45 -2.81
C GLY A 93 18.11 3.25 -1.92
N ASP A 94 19.28 2.87 -2.44
CA ASP A 94 20.48 2.68 -1.62
C ASP A 94 20.83 3.94 -0.80
N LEU A 95 21.31 3.77 0.43
CA LEU A 95 21.80 4.90 1.22
C LEU A 95 23.24 5.21 0.83
N VAL A 96 23.53 6.47 0.52
CA VAL A 96 24.88 6.98 0.23
C VAL A 96 25.37 7.83 1.40
N PHE A 97 26.64 7.65 1.75
CA PHE A 97 27.24 8.24 2.95
C PHE A 97 28.45 9.10 2.58
N PHE A 98 28.65 10.15 3.38
CA PHE A 98 29.71 11.13 3.15
C PHE A 98 30.40 11.52 4.45
N THR A 99 31.68 11.89 4.34
CA THR A 99 32.48 12.52 5.40
C THR A 99 32.46 14.04 5.19
N THR A 100 31.73 14.75 6.04
CA THR A 100 31.43 16.19 5.90
C THR A 100 31.98 17.02 7.07
N TYR A 101 31.46 16.84 8.29
CA TYR A 101 31.83 17.67 9.46
C TYR A 101 32.60 16.92 10.54
N LYS A 102 32.65 15.59 10.50
CA LYS A 102 33.49 14.75 11.37
C LYS A 102 34.03 13.57 10.56
N ALA A 103 35.13 12.99 11.03
CA ALA A 103 35.69 11.78 10.42
C ALA A 103 34.65 10.63 10.40
N GLY A 104 34.67 9.83 9.33
CA GLY A 104 33.72 8.74 9.10
C GLY A 104 32.38 9.21 8.54
N ALA A 105 31.35 8.36 8.67
CA ALA A 105 30.01 8.65 8.15
C ALA A 105 29.34 9.75 9.01
N SER A 106 29.27 10.96 8.45
CA SER A 106 28.68 12.12 9.12
C SER A 106 27.47 12.70 8.39
N HIS A 107 27.30 12.39 7.10
CA HIS A 107 26.10 12.73 6.32
C HIS A 107 25.59 11.53 5.52
N THR A 108 24.28 11.47 5.29
CA THR A 108 23.64 10.40 4.52
C THR A 108 22.48 10.93 3.69
N GLY A 109 22.12 10.21 2.63
CA GLY A 109 20.93 10.43 1.85
C GLY A 109 20.57 9.20 1.00
N ILE A 110 19.44 9.27 0.32
CA ILE A 110 18.89 8.17 -0.47
C ILE A 110 19.29 8.37 -1.93
N TYR A 111 19.92 7.38 -2.56
CA TYR A 111 20.25 7.42 -3.98
C TYR A 111 18.98 7.37 -4.82
N VAL A 112 18.85 8.31 -5.77
CA VAL A 112 17.65 8.48 -6.60
C VAL A 112 17.88 8.16 -8.07
N GLY A 113 19.01 7.50 -8.38
CA GLY A 113 19.43 7.18 -9.74
C GLY A 113 20.29 8.27 -10.39
N SER A 114 20.94 7.92 -11.50
CA SER A 114 21.72 8.82 -12.36
C SER A 114 22.76 9.69 -11.62
N GLY A 115 23.48 9.11 -10.66
CA GLY A 115 24.50 9.82 -9.89
C GLY A 115 23.93 10.86 -8.91
N LYS A 116 22.62 10.79 -8.59
CA LYS A 116 21.95 11.77 -7.72
C LYS A 116 21.46 11.12 -6.43
N PHE A 117 21.36 11.92 -5.39
CA PHE A 117 20.81 11.52 -4.10
C PHE A 117 19.98 12.63 -3.47
N ILE A 118 18.95 12.24 -2.72
CA ILE A 118 18.10 13.15 -1.95
C ILE A 118 18.53 13.13 -0.47
N HIS A 119 18.72 14.30 0.12
CA HIS A 119 19.26 14.43 1.48
C HIS A 119 18.81 15.74 2.15
N ALA A 120 18.98 15.82 3.47
CA ALA A 120 18.68 17.01 4.25
C ALA A 120 19.86 18.01 4.26
N SER A 121 19.79 19.06 3.45
CA SER A 121 20.80 20.13 3.41
C SER A 121 20.54 21.21 4.46
N SER A 122 21.57 21.59 5.22
CA SER A 122 21.51 22.66 6.20
C SER A 122 21.07 24.02 5.63
N SER A 123 21.28 24.27 4.33
CA SER A 123 20.95 25.54 3.67
C SER A 123 19.75 25.46 2.72
N LYS A 124 19.43 24.27 2.18
CA LYS A 124 18.37 24.09 1.17
C LYS A 124 17.22 23.21 1.63
N GLY A 125 17.25 22.71 2.86
CA GLY A 125 16.30 21.69 3.33
C GLY A 125 16.49 20.36 2.59
N ILE A 126 15.45 19.54 2.56
CA ILE A 126 15.46 18.31 1.75
C ILE A 126 15.63 18.68 0.28
N THR A 127 16.71 18.21 -0.35
CA THR A 127 17.07 18.59 -1.72
C THR A 127 17.77 17.43 -2.43
N ILE A 128 17.88 17.51 -3.75
CA ILE A 128 18.61 16.55 -4.58
C ILE A 128 19.96 17.15 -4.97
N SER A 129 21.03 16.37 -4.85
CA SER A 129 22.39 16.76 -5.26
C SER A 129 23.04 15.64 -6.05
N SER A 130 24.11 15.97 -6.79
CA SER A 130 24.95 14.96 -7.45
C SER A 130 25.94 14.37 -6.44
N ILE A 131 26.10 13.03 -6.42
CA ILE A 131 27.13 12.35 -5.62
C ILE A 131 28.54 12.60 -6.18
N ASP A 132 28.61 12.99 -7.46
CA ASP A 132 29.85 13.26 -8.21
C ASP A 132 30.08 14.76 -8.42
N ASP A 133 29.36 15.61 -7.68
CA ASP A 133 29.61 17.05 -7.70
C ASP A 133 31.08 17.34 -7.36
N PRO A 134 31.85 17.98 -8.26
CA PRO A 134 33.28 18.17 -8.06
C PRO A 134 33.60 19.17 -6.94
N TYR A 135 32.64 20.00 -6.54
CA TYR A 135 32.87 21.07 -5.58
C TYR A 135 32.77 20.60 -4.13
N TYR A 136 31.81 19.72 -3.80
CA TYR A 136 31.56 19.34 -2.42
C TYR A 136 31.41 17.82 -2.23
N TRP A 137 30.47 17.18 -2.94
CA TRP A 137 30.06 15.81 -2.63
C TRP A 137 31.04 14.75 -3.14
N GLY A 138 31.62 14.93 -4.34
CA GLY A 138 32.47 13.93 -4.99
C GLY A 138 33.67 13.53 -4.15
N SER A 139 34.40 14.51 -3.61
CA SER A 139 35.57 14.29 -2.74
C SER A 139 35.23 13.78 -1.33
N ARG A 140 33.94 13.75 -0.96
CA ARG A 140 33.45 13.37 0.38
C ARG A 140 32.71 12.05 0.40
N TYR A 141 32.47 11.44 -0.76
CA TYR A 141 31.78 10.16 -0.86
C TYR A 141 32.56 9.09 -0.08
N LEU A 142 31.91 8.50 0.91
CA LEU A 142 32.50 7.51 1.80
C LEU A 142 32.14 6.09 1.37
N GLY A 143 30.90 5.87 0.95
CA GLY A 143 30.40 4.55 0.57
C GLY A 143 28.87 4.48 0.56
N ALA A 144 28.33 3.29 0.34
CA ALA A 144 26.89 3.07 0.30
C ALA A 144 26.46 1.81 1.04
N ARG A 145 25.22 1.83 1.56
CA ARG A 145 24.56 0.69 2.21
C ARG A 145 23.19 0.42 1.60
N ARG A 146 22.90 -0.84 1.39
CA ARG A 146 21.61 -1.34 0.96
C ARG A 146 20.85 -1.94 2.13
N TYR A 147 19.66 -1.39 2.37
CA TYR A 147 18.74 -1.83 3.42
C TYR A 147 17.49 -2.49 2.85
N LEU A 148 17.27 -2.35 1.54
CA LEU A 148 16.34 -3.16 0.78
C LEU A 148 16.93 -4.55 0.62
N ALA A 149 16.14 -5.60 0.78
CA ALA A 149 16.66 -6.96 0.71
C ALA A 149 17.31 -7.22 -0.66
N GLU A 150 18.53 -7.78 -0.65
CA GLU A 150 19.15 -8.29 -1.89
C GLU A 150 18.44 -9.56 -2.34
N GLU A 151 18.29 -9.70 -3.65
CA GLU A 151 17.50 -10.71 -4.34
C GLU A 151 17.80 -12.13 -3.85
N GLU A 152 19.02 -12.46 -3.38
CA GLU A 152 19.38 -13.83 -2.95
C GLU A 152 18.72 -14.34 -1.67
N LYS A 153 18.33 -13.49 -0.70
CA LYS A 153 17.57 -13.97 0.49
C LYS A 153 16.07 -14.01 0.27
N VAL A 154 15.56 -13.23 -0.69
CA VAL A 154 14.15 -13.19 -1.06
C VAL A 154 13.83 -14.21 -2.17
N ALA A 155 14.82 -14.63 -2.96
CA ALA A 155 14.74 -15.66 -4.00
C ALA A 155 14.48 -17.10 -3.50
N THR A 156 14.18 -17.30 -2.21
CA THR A 156 13.73 -18.63 -1.72
C THR A 156 12.22 -18.76 -1.63
N LEU A 157 11.45 -17.67 -1.70
CA LEU A 157 9.99 -17.77 -1.81
C LEU A 157 9.59 -17.86 -3.28
N ALA A 158 9.32 -19.07 -3.75
CA ALA A 158 8.76 -19.30 -5.07
C ALA A 158 7.52 -18.41 -5.28
N VAL A 159 7.44 -17.70 -6.41
CA VAL A 159 6.19 -17.00 -6.79
C VAL A 159 5.11 -18.06 -6.95
N LEU A 160 4.11 -18.00 -6.08
CA LEU A 160 3.02 -18.96 -6.06
C LEU A 160 2.00 -18.63 -7.15
N PRO A 161 1.23 -19.63 -7.63
CA PRO A 161 0.13 -19.41 -8.56
C PRO A 161 -0.85 -18.35 -8.06
N LYS A 162 -1.49 -17.62 -8.98
CA LYS A 162 -2.50 -16.59 -8.67
C LYS A 162 -3.53 -17.10 -7.64
N GLY A 163 -3.68 -16.36 -6.55
CA GLY A 163 -4.54 -16.69 -5.42
C GLY A 163 -3.92 -17.57 -4.34
N GLN A 164 -2.63 -17.91 -4.44
CA GLN A 164 -1.87 -18.54 -3.37
C GLN A 164 -0.87 -17.55 -2.78
N TYR A 165 -0.70 -17.62 -1.46
CA TYR A 165 0.17 -16.72 -0.71
C TYR A 165 0.92 -17.49 0.38
N HIS A 166 2.19 -17.15 0.62
CA HIS A 166 3.02 -17.83 1.63
C HIS A 166 2.54 -17.56 3.05
N ASP A 167 1.98 -16.38 3.29
CA ASP A 167 1.45 -15.91 4.57
C ASP A 167 -0.06 -16.20 4.75
N VAL A 168 -0.66 -16.93 3.80
CA VAL A 168 -2.04 -17.43 3.89
C VAL A 168 -2.04 -18.93 3.60
N PRO A 169 -1.60 -19.77 4.57
CA PRO A 169 -1.62 -21.22 4.40
C PRO A 169 -3.06 -21.75 4.28
N ALA A 170 -3.22 -22.97 3.76
CA ALA A 170 -4.55 -23.59 3.54
C ALA A 170 -5.43 -23.68 4.80
N GLY A 171 -4.83 -23.74 6.00
CA GLY A 171 -5.55 -23.73 7.27
C GLY A 171 -5.97 -22.34 7.78
N HIS A 172 -5.56 -21.26 7.10
CA HIS A 172 -5.95 -19.89 7.48
C HIS A 172 -7.46 -19.70 7.25
N TRP A 173 -8.17 -19.13 8.23
CA TRP A 173 -9.63 -19.00 8.20
C TRP A 173 -10.16 -18.22 6.98
N ALA A 174 -9.36 -17.27 6.47
CA ALA A 174 -9.69 -16.49 5.27
C ALA A 174 -9.10 -17.06 3.97
N TYR A 175 -8.52 -18.26 3.98
CA TYR A 175 -7.84 -18.85 2.82
C TYR A 175 -8.75 -18.88 1.58
N SER A 176 -9.94 -19.48 1.69
CA SER A 176 -10.86 -19.60 0.55
C SER A 176 -11.34 -18.25 0.01
N PRO A 177 -11.83 -17.29 0.83
CA PRO A 177 -12.13 -15.94 0.36
C PRO A 177 -10.98 -15.27 -0.38
N ILE A 178 -9.78 -15.29 0.23
CA ILE A 178 -8.59 -14.66 -0.34
C ILE A 178 -8.23 -15.29 -1.68
N THR A 179 -8.13 -16.62 -1.74
CA THR A 179 -7.77 -17.33 -2.97
C THR A 179 -8.77 -17.09 -4.09
N ASN A 180 -10.07 -17.10 -3.81
CA ASN A 180 -11.09 -16.95 -4.84
C ASN A 180 -11.15 -15.52 -5.38
N LEU A 181 -11.16 -14.51 -4.51
CA LEU A 181 -11.11 -13.10 -4.93
C LEU A 181 -9.87 -12.81 -5.75
N SER A 182 -8.72 -13.31 -5.31
CA SER A 182 -7.47 -13.12 -6.04
C SER A 182 -7.48 -13.79 -7.39
N LYS A 183 -7.99 -15.02 -7.53
CA LYS A 183 -8.13 -15.69 -8.84
C LYS A 183 -9.02 -14.92 -9.80
N GLN A 184 -10.11 -14.33 -9.28
CA GLN A 184 -11.04 -13.49 -10.05
C GLN A 184 -10.45 -12.12 -10.42
N GLY A 185 -9.28 -11.74 -9.88
CA GLY A 185 -8.69 -10.42 -10.13
C GLY A 185 -9.30 -9.30 -9.30
N VAL A 186 -10.20 -9.63 -8.36
CA VAL A 186 -10.80 -8.64 -7.45
C VAL A 186 -9.75 -7.98 -6.58
N MET A 187 -8.73 -8.74 -6.17
CA MET A 187 -7.65 -8.21 -5.37
C MET A 187 -6.32 -8.88 -5.76
N ASN A 188 -5.24 -8.18 -5.42
CA ASN A 188 -3.89 -8.68 -5.60
C ASN A 188 -3.19 -8.77 -4.24
N GLY A 189 -2.24 -9.68 -4.16
CA GLY A 189 -1.29 -9.66 -3.06
C GLY A 189 -0.19 -8.64 -3.33
N TYR A 190 0.74 -8.57 -2.40
CA TYR A 190 2.00 -7.90 -2.56
C TYR A 190 3.00 -8.83 -3.26
N GLU A 191 4.21 -8.32 -3.42
CA GLU A 191 5.32 -9.05 -4.01
C GLU A 191 5.60 -10.36 -3.29
N TYR A 192 6.26 -11.29 -4.00
CA TYR A 192 6.65 -12.60 -3.50
C TYR A 192 5.49 -13.40 -2.91
N SER A 193 4.30 -13.29 -3.53
CA SER A 193 3.09 -13.97 -3.08
C SER A 193 2.82 -13.76 -1.58
N GLN A 194 2.95 -12.54 -1.10
CA GLN A 194 2.48 -12.14 0.23
C GLN A 194 1.09 -11.52 0.13
N PHE A 195 0.23 -11.74 1.11
CA PHE A 195 -1.10 -11.12 1.18
C PHE A 195 -1.22 -10.07 2.28
N LYS A 196 -0.40 -10.19 3.33
CA LYS A 196 -0.42 -9.42 4.58
C LYS A 196 -1.79 -9.47 5.25
N PRO A 197 -2.31 -10.66 5.62
CA PRO A 197 -3.68 -10.86 6.05
C PRO A 197 -4.08 -10.04 7.29
N THR A 198 -3.12 -9.71 8.16
CA THR A 198 -3.35 -8.97 9.41
C THR A 198 -3.18 -7.46 9.26
N GLN A 199 -2.67 -6.97 8.12
CA GLN A 199 -2.53 -5.55 7.88
C GLN A 199 -3.92 -4.92 7.69
N SER A 200 -4.15 -3.74 8.26
CA SER A 200 -5.37 -2.96 8.02
C SER A 200 -5.52 -2.61 6.55
N VAL A 201 -6.75 -2.66 6.04
CA VAL A 201 -7.05 -2.23 4.66
C VAL A 201 -7.17 -0.70 4.62
N THR A 202 -6.52 -0.09 3.63
CA THR A 202 -6.66 1.35 3.37
C THR A 202 -7.89 1.66 2.53
N ARG A 203 -8.36 2.90 2.55
CA ARG A 203 -9.47 3.37 1.70
C ARG A 203 -9.22 3.17 0.21
N ALA A 204 -7.99 3.36 -0.26
CA ALA A 204 -7.63 3.11 -1.66
C ALA A 204 -7.67 1.63 -2.03
N GLU A 205 -7.17 0.75 -1.15
CA GLU A 205 -7.25 -0.70 -1.35
C GLU A 205 -8.71 -1.17 -1.35
N ALA A 206 -9.54 -0.68 -0.43
CA ALA A 206 -10.95 -1.01 -0.39
C ALA A 206 -11.69 -0.56 -1.66
N ALA A 207 -11.41 0.67 -2.15
CA ALA A 207 -11.97 1.17 -3.41
C ALA A 207 -11.54 0.32 -4.61
N ALA A 208 -10.28 -0.05 -4.71
CA ALA A 208 -9.78 -0.92 -5.78
C ALA A 208 -10.45 -2.29 -5.75
N MET A 209 -10.57 -2.89 -4.57
CA MET A 209 -11.24 -4.19 -4.42
C MET A 209 -12.72 -4.13 -4.79
N VAL A 210 -13.44 -3.08 -4.39
CA VAL A 210 -14.84 -2.90 -4.78
C VAL A 210 -14.95 -2.63 -6.29
N ALA A 211 -14.13 -1.76 -6.86
CA ALA A 211 -14.15 -1.48 -8.29
C ALA A 211 -13.95 -2.77 -9.11
N ASN A 212 -12.94 -3.56 -8.77
CA ASN A 212 -12.66 -4.83 -9.45
C ASN A 212 -13.75 -5.88 -9.20
N ALA A 213 -14.37 -5.92 -8.01
CA ALA A 213 -15.46 -6.83 -7.70
C ALA A 213 -16.71 -6.57 -8.55
N LEU A 214 -16.94 -5.31 -8.92
CA LEU A 214 -18.07 -4.87 -9.74
C LEU A 214 -17.73 -4.77 -11.22
N ASP A 215 -16.47 -5.00 -11.59
CA ASP A 215 -15.95 -4.77 -12.95
C ASP A 215 -16.25 -3.35 -13.47
N ILE A 216 -16.05 -2.35 -12.60
CA ILE A 216 -16.20 -0.94 -12.95
C ILE A 216 -14.83 -0.27 -13.09
N ASP A 217 -14.69 0.58 -14.08
CA ASP A 217 -13.49 1.34 -14.36
C ASP A 217 -13.78 2.83 -14.58
N ALA A 218 -12.74 3.65 -14.42
CA ALA A 218 -12.76 5.05 -14.78
C ALA A 218 -11.33 5.48 -15.18
N PRO A 219 -11.17 6.48 -16.05
CA PRO A 219 -9.86 6.92 -16.50
C PRO A 219 -8.98 7.42 -15.34
N SER A 220 -7.67 7.20 -15.47
CA SER A 220 -6.66 7.60 -14.49
C SER A 220 -5.98 8.95 -14.80
N ASN A 221 -6.33 9.59 -15.91
CA ASN A 221 -5.76 10.86 -16.35
C ASN A 221 -6.32 12.09 -15.60
N TYR A 222 -7.30 11.91 -14.72
CA TYR A 222 -7.83 12.95 -13.83
C TYR A 222 -8.03 12.40 -12.41
N SER A 223 -8.27 13.30 -11.46
CA SER A 223 -8.63 12.95 -10.08
C SER A 223 -9.83 13.77 -9.64
N ASN A 224 -10.82 13.12 -9.04
CA ASN A 224 -11.95 13.77 -8.40
C ASN A 224 -11.60 14.36 -7.01
N PHE A 225 -10.39 14.12 -6.49
CA PHE A 225 -10.02 14.43 -5.11
C PHE A 225 -8.68 15.16 -5.00
N LYS A 226 -8.61 16.16 -4.11
CA LYS A 226 -7.44 17.06 -3.96
C LYS A 226 -6.17 16.35 -3.49
N ASP A 227 -6.30 15.25 -2.75
CA ASP A 227 -5.21 14.50 -2.14
C ASP A 227 -4.88 13.19 -2.89
N VAL A 228 -5.47 12.98 -4.07
CA VAL A 228 -5.17 11.85 -4.95
C VAL A 228 -4.55 12.39 -6.22
N SER A 229 -3.28 12.06 -6.46
CA SER A 229 -2.57 12.41 -7.69
C SER A 229 -3.01 11.52 -8.85
N THR A 230 -2.97 12.02 -10.08
CA THR A 230 -3.21 11.22 -11.31
C THR A 230 -2.17 10.13 -11.54
N SER A 231 -1.01 10.21 -10.89
CA SER A 231 -0.02 9.13 -10.88
C SER A 231 -0.22 8.11 -9.75
N TYR A 232 -1.22 8.30 -8.89
CA TYR A 232 -1.51 7.37 -7.81
C TYR A 232 -2.12 6.08 -8.36
N TRP A 233 -1.60 4.92 -7.95
CA TRP A 233 -1.94 3.61 -8.52
C TRP A 233 -3.45 3.31 -8.54
N ALA A 234 -4.20 3.79 -7.55
CA ALA A 234 -5.63 3.54 -7.41
C ALA A 234 -6.52 4.65 -8.00
N VAL A 235 -5.97 5.67 -8.66
CA VAL A 235 -6.77 6.85 -9.06
C VAL A 235 -7.96 6.46 -9.95
N GLY A 236 -7.78 5.53 -10.89
CA GLY A 236 -8.87 5.03 -11.73
C GLY A 236 -9.97 4.34 -10.92
N SER A 237 -9.61 3.42 -10.03
CA SER A 237 -10.59 2.75 -9.15
C SER A 237 -11.29 3.71 -8.19
N ILE A 238 -10.57 4.70 -7.66
CA ILE A 238 -11.12 5.75 -6.80
C ILE A 238 -12.14 6.61 -7.56
N ASN A 239 -11.85 6.96 -8.81
CA ASN A 239 -12.81 7.64 -9.68
C ASN A 239 -14.04 6.76 -9.94
N ALA A 240 -13.84 5.48 -10.27
CA ALA A 240 -14.93 4.54 -10.56
C ALA A 240 -15.92 4.41 -9.40
N VAL A 241 -15.43 4.18 -8.16
CA VAL A 241 -16.31 4.05 -6.99
C VAL A 241 -16.99 5.38 -6.61
N LYS A 242 -16.40 6.52 -6.97
CA LYS A 242 -17.01 7.84 -6.77
C LYS A 242 -18.14 8.06 -7.77
N GLU A 243 -17.92 7.74 -9.04
CA GLU A 243 -18.90 7.87 -10.13
C GLU A 243 -20.07 6.91 -9.95
N ALA A 244 -19.81 5.71 -9.45
CA ALA A 244 -20.84 4.75 -9.03
C ALA A 244 -21.61 5.16 -7.75
N GLY A 245 -21.24 6.27 -7.10
CA GLY A 245 -21.90 6.74 -5.88
C GLY A 245 -21.63 5.90 -4.63
N ILE A 246 -20.63 5.01 -4.68
CA ILE A 246 -20.28 4.09 -3.58
C ILE A 246 -19.45 4.81 -2.53
N ILE A 247 -18.41 5.56 -2.93
CA ILE A 247 -17.56 6.35 -2.01
C ILE A 247 -17.54 7.81 -2.46
N ALA A 248 -18.20 8.67 -1.70
CA ALA A 248 -18.29 10.09 -2.04
C ALA A 248 -17.01 10.91 -1.75
N GLY A 249 -16.16 10.47 -0.82
CA GLY A 249 -15.08 11.26 -0.23
C GLY A 249 -15.53 12.13 0.94
N TYR A 250 -14.66 13.02 1.41
CA TYR A 250 -14.92 13.91 2.53
C TYR A 250 -15.43 15.29 2.07
N PRO A 251 -16.17 16.03 2.92
CA PRO A 251 -16.67 17.37 2.57
C PRO A 251 -15.60 18.40 2.18
N ASP A 252 -14.35 18.20 2.61
CA ASP A 252 -13.20 19.04 2.25
C ASP A 252 -12.67 18.82 0.82
N GLY A 253 -13.22 17.83 0.10
CA GLY A 253 -12.82 17.42 -1.24
C GLY A 253 -11.66 16.43 -1.26
N THR A 254 -11.33 15.80 -0.13
CA THR A 254 -10.31 14.75 -0.04
C THR A 254 -10.90 13.34 -0.08
N PHE A 255 -10.09 12.36 -0.47
CA PHE A 255 -10.42 10.94 -0.41
C PHE A 255 -9.76 10.24 0.78
N LYS A 256 -8.60 10.71 1.24
CA LYS A 256 -7.73 10.11 2.26
C LYS A 256 -7.30 8.68 1.91
N PRO A 257 -6.59 8.47 0.78
CA PRO A 257 -6.37 7.13 0.20
C PRO A 257 -5.61 6.18 1.12
N ASN A 258 -4.70 6.69 1.96
CA ASN A 258 -3.90 5.86 2.87
C ASN A 258 -4.50 5.74 4.28
N LYS A 259 -5.70 6.29 4.54
CA LYS A 259 -6.38 6.11 5.83
C LYS A 259 -6.90 4.67 5.91
N GLU A 260 -6.66 4.03 7.04
CA GLU A 260 -7.21 2.71 7.36
C GLU A 260 -8.74 2.78 7.56
N MET A 261 -9.42 1.68 7.23
CA MET A 261 -10.88 1.59 7.32
C MET A 261 -11.35 0.78 8.53
N THR A 262 -12.20 1.40 9.32
CA THR A 262 -12.84 0.75 10.46
C THR A 262 -13.95 -0.20 10.01
N ARG A 263 -14.36 -1.11 10.90
CA ARG A 263 -15.40 -2.11 10.62
C ARG A 263 -16.77 -1.48 10.33
N GLU A 264 -17.09 -0.34 10.93
CA GLU A 264 -18.28 0.45 10.60
C GLU A 264 -18.21 1.09 9.20
N GLU A 265 -17.04 1.60 8.80
CA GLU A 265 -16.85 2.17 7.47
C GLU A 265 -16.96 1.10 6.38
N ILE A 266 -16.43 -0.11 6.64
CA ILE A 266 -16.59 -1.27 5.76
C ILE A 266 -18.05 -1.73 5.70
N ALA A 267 -18.79 -1.70 6.81
CA ALA A 267 -20.21 -2.04 6.81
C ALA A 267 -21.02 -1.11 5.91
N ALA A 268 -20.82 0.20 6.07
CA ALA A 268 -21.47 1.20 5.22
C ALA A 268 -21.05 1.05 3.74
N LEU A 269 -19.78 0.75 3.46
CA LEU A 269 -19.29 0.50 2.11
C LEU A 269 -20.02 -0.68 1.44
N ILE A 270 -20.12 -1.83 2.12
CA ILE A 270 -20.79 -3.02 1.58
C ILE A 270 -22.28 -2.74 1.40
N GLU A 271 -22.93 -2.08 2.35
CA GLU A 271 -24.34 -1.70 2.21
C GLU A 271 -24.55 -0.76 1.03
N LYS A 272 -23.67 0.22 0.80
CA LYS A 272 -23.78 1.12 -0.36
C LYS A 272 -23.59 0.39 -1.69
N THR A 273 -22.87 -0.72 -1.68
CA THR A 273 -22.51 -1.47 -2.88
C THR A 273 -23.54 -2.54 -3.26
N PHE A 274 -24.08 -3.26 -2.28
CA PHE A 274 -24.93 -4.44 -2.52
C PHE A 274 -26.34 -4.28 -1.97
N VAL A 275 -27.29 -4.98 -2.57
CA VAL A 275 -28.68 -5.08 -2.10
C VAL A 275 -28.72 -6.05 -0.92
N LEU A 276 -28.69 -5.50 0.30
CA LEU A 276 -28.88 -6.26 1.53
C LEU A 276 -30.37 -6.40 1.84
N THR A 277 -30.83 -7.63 2.07
CA THR A 277 -32.21 -7.89 2.51
C THR A 277 -32.34 -7.58 4.00
N ASN A 278 -33.35 -6.78 4.37
CA ASN A 278 -33.77 -6.66 5.77
C ASN A 278 -34.60 -7.91 6.12
N LYS A 279 -34.10 -8.72 7.06
CA LYS A 279 -34.77 -9.97 7.49
C LYS A 279 -35.67 -9.78 8.71
N GLY A 280 -35.67 -8.59 9.31
CA GLY A 280 -36.44 -8.29 10.53
C GLY A 280 -35.98 -9.08 11.75
N THR A 281 -34.75 -9.62 11.72
CA THR A 281 -34.15 -10.40 12.81
C THR A 281 -32.89 -9.69 13.27
N GLU A 282 -33.07 -8.53 13.89
CA GLU A 282 -31.96 -7.67 14.30
C GLU A 282 -31.16 -8.36 15.41
N LYS A 283 -29.90 -8.68 15.10
CA LYS A 283 -28.95 -9.14 16.11
C LYS A 283 -28.44 -7.91 16.85
N SER A 284 -28.88 -7.73 18.10
CA SER A 284 -28.35 -6.64 18.91
C SER A 284 -26.89 -6.90 19.33
N PHE A 285 -26.01 -5.94 19.05
CA PHE A 285 -24.63 -5.93 19.55
C PHE A 285 -24.54 -4.99 20.77
N ALA A 286 -23.83 -5.41 21.80
CA ALA A 286 -23.77 -4.67 23.07
C ALA A 286 -23.20 -3.24 22.90
N ASP A 287 -22.29 -3.07 21.94
CA ASP A 287 -21.52 -1.86 21.62
C ASP A 287 -22.06 -1.08 20.42
N VAL A 288 -23.21 -1.45 19.85
CA VAL A 288 -23.85 -0.74 18.74
C VAL A 288 -25.28 -0.38 19.14
N LYS A 289 -25.53 0.91 19.41
CA LYS A 289 -26.84 1.41 19.87
C LYS A 289 -27.69 1.90 18.70
N GLU A 290 -29.01 1.77 18.84
CA GLU A 290 -29.97 2.35 17.90
C GLU A 290 -29.73 3.86 17.75
N GLY A 291 -29.84 4.37 16.52
CA GLY A 291 -29.50 5.75 16.18
C GLY A 291 -28.01 6.01 15.93
N TYR A 292 -27.13 5.04 16.16
CA TYR A 292 -25.74 5.12 15.71
C TYR A 292 -25.66 5.12 14.17
N TRP A 293 -24.76 5.94 13.59
CA TRP A 293 -24.77 6.21 12.15
C TRP A 293 -24.61 4.95 11.26
N ALA A 294 -23.88 3.96 11.75
CA ALA A 294 -23.67 2.68 11.05
C ALA A 294 -24.58 1.55 11.58
N TYR A 295 -25.55 1.85 12.46
CA TYR A 295 -26.42 0.84 13.08
C TYR A 295 -27.08 -0.04 12.01
N ASP A 296 -27.79 0.57 11.06
CA ASP A 296 -28.51 -0.15 10.00
C ASP A 296 -27.57 -0.98 9.12
N SER A 297 -26.42 -0.41 8.73
CA SER A 297 -25.43 -1.11 7.92
C SER A 297 -24.92 -2.35 8.64
N ILE A 298 -24.56 -2.21 9.92
CA ILE A 298 -24.05 -3.30 10.76
C ILE A 298 -25.12 -4.39 10.94
N GLN A 299 -26.36 -4.01 11.21
CA GLN A 299 -27.47 -4.96 11.33
C GLN A 299 -27.66 -5.75 10.04
N ARG A 300 -27.76 -5.06 8.90
CA ARG A 300 -27.97 -5.69 7.59
C ARG A 300 -26.83 -6.63 7.21
N LEU A 301 -25.58 -6.28 7.50
CA LEU A 301 -24.45 -7.18 7.27
C LEU A 301 -24.55 -8.45 8.12
N SER A 302 -24.97 -8.33 9.38
CA SER A 302 -25.18 -9.48 10.26
C SER A 302 -26.31 -10.38 9.78
N GLU A 303 -27.46 -9.79 9.42
CA GLU A 303 -28.63 -10.54 8.91
C GLU A 303 -28.34 -11.30 7.61
N ASN A 304 -27.47 -10.74 6.76
CA ASN A 304 -27.08 -11.35 5.49
C ASN A 304 -25.84 -12.26 5.63
N ASN A 305 -25.41 -12.58 6.86
CA ASN A 305 -24.25 -13.42 7.15
C ASN A 305 -22.93 -12.91 6.53
N ILE A 306 -22.82 -11.61 6.29
CA ILE A 306 -21.62 -11.00 5.70
C ILE A 306 -20.57 -10.78 6.78
N ALA A 307 -20.94 -10.07 7.84
CA ALA A 307 -20.09 -9.81 9.00
C ALA A 307 -20.82 -10.19 10.27
N SER A 308 -20.26 -11.14 11.01
CA SER A 308 -20.71 -11.46 12.36
C SER A 308 -19.90 -10.65 13.38
N GLY A 309 -20.53 -10.31 14.49
CA GLY A 309 -19.80 -9.83 15.68
C GLY A 309 -18.99 -10.94 16.34
N PHE A 310 -18.39 -10.60 17.47
CA PHE A 310 -17.52 -11.44 18.27
C PHE A 310 -18.34 -12.28 19.27
N THR A 311 -17.66 -13.25 19.89
CA THR A 311 -18.27 -14.19 20.85
C THR A 311 -18.79 -13.51 22.13
N ASP A 312 -18.29 -12.32 22.44
CA ASP A 312 -18.71 -11.46 23.55
C ASP A 312 -19.93 -10.57 23.22
N ASN A 313 -20.61 -10.85 22.10
CA ASN A 313 -21.74 -10.07 21.58
C ASN A 313 -21.40 -8.62 21.20
N THR A 314 -20.14 -8.32 20.88
CA THR A 314 -19.72 -7.02 20.34
C THR A 314 -19.56 -7.04 18.82
N TYR A 315 -19.70 -5.90 18.15
CA TYR A 315 -19.35 -5.75 16.73
C TYR A 315 -17.96 -5.11 16.53
N ARG A 316 -17.51 -4.31 17.51
CA ARG A 316 -16.28 -3.52 17.52
C ARG A 316 -16.20 -2.56 16.32
N PRO A 317 -17.16 -1.62 16.19
CA PRO A 317 -17.32 -0.79 14.99
C PRO A 317 -16.09 0.08 14.70
N LEU A 318 -15.43 0.58 15.74
CA LEU A 318 -14.25 1.45 15.65
C LEU A 318 -12.92 0.72 15.41
N ASN A 319 -12.90 -0.62 15.42
CA ASN A 319 -11.66 -1.34 15.14
C ASN A 319 -11.33 -1.26 13.64
N GLU A 320 -10.06 -1.09 13.31
CA GLU A 320 -9.56 -1.19 11.94
C GLU A 320 -9.79 -2.60 11.38
N THR A 321 -10.15 -2.67 10.10
CA THR A 321 -10.47 -3.92 9.42
C THR A 321 -9.24 -4.44 8.71
N SER A 322 -8.83 -5.67 9.03
CA SER A 322 -7.72 -6.33 8.34
C SER A 322 -8.06 -6.69 6.89
N ARG A 323 -7.04 -6.84 6.04
CA ARG A 323 -7.19 -7.32 4.66
C ARG A 323 -7.91 -8.67 4.59
N ALA A 324 -7.65 -9.58 5.53
CA ALA A 324 -8.34 -10.86 5.61
C ALA A 324 -9.84 -10.73 5.95
N GLU A 325 -10.19 -9.87 6.93
CA GLU A 325 -11.59 -9.57 7.28
C GLU A 325 -12.35 -8.97 6.11
N PHE A 326 -11.78 -7.95 5.47
CA PHE A 326 -12.44 -7.33 4.35
C PHE A 326 -12.61 -8.28 3.16
N SER A 327 -11.60 -9.12 2.88
CA SER A 327 -11.70 -10.17 1.86
C SER A 327 -12.83 -11.16 2.16
N ALA A 328 -12.98 -11.57 3.42
CA ALA A 328 -14.06 -12.47 3.81
C ALA A 328 -15.44 -11.83 3.65
N PHE A 329 -15.59 -10.55 4.04
CA PHE A 329 -16.85 -9.84 3.90
C PHE A 329 -17.21 -9.62 2.43
N LEU A 330 -16.27 -9.13 1.63
CA LEU A 330 -16.47 -8.89 0.20
C LEU A 330 -16.79 -10.19 -0.55
N TYR A 331 -16.06 -11.28 -0.28
CA TYR A 331 -16.33 -12.58 -0.88
C TYR A 331 -17.75 -13.08 -0.59
N ARG A 332 -18.22 -12.97 0.65
CA ARG A 332 -19.60 -13.34 1.00
C ARG A 332 -20.61 -12.43 0.31
N ALA A 333 -20.32 -11.13 0.21
CA ALA A 333 -21.23 -10.19 -0.42
C ALA A 333 -21.39 -10.50 -1.93
N ILE A 334 -20.29 -10.62 -2.68
CA ILE A 334 -20.35 -10.87 -4.12
C ILE A 334 -20.94 -12.24 -4.48
N THR A 335 -20.86 -13.22 -3.57
CA THR A 335 -21.36 -14.58 -3.83
C THR A 335 -22.83 -14.76 -3.45
N THR A 336 -23.39 -13.86 -2.63
CA THR A 336 -24.75 -14.04 -2.10
C THR A 336 -25.70 -12.88 -2.39
N LEU A 337 -25.20 -11.71 -2.81
CA LEU A 337 -26.00 -10.49 -2.97
C LEU A 337 -25.94 -9.96 -4.40
N ALA A 338 -27.01 -9.28 -4.80
CA ALA A 338 -27.03 -8.47 -6.03
C ALA A 338 -26.31 -7.13 -5.81
N VAL A 339 -25.68 -6.60 -6.86
CA VAL A 339 -25.14 -5.23 -6.89
C VAL A 339 -26.31 -4.24 -6.99
N LYS A 340 -26.16 -3.06 -6.37
CA LYS A 340 -27.16 -1.98 -6.40
C LYS A 340 -27.24 -1.24 -7.73
#